data_AF-A0A957IKT8-F1
#
_entry.id   AF-A0A957IKT8-F1
#
_cell.length_a   1.000
_cell.length_b   1.000
_cell.length_c   1.000
_cell.angle_alpha   90.00
_cell.angle_beta   90.00
_cell.angle_gamma   90.00
#
_symmetry.space_group_name_H-M   'P 1'
#
loop_
_entity.id
_entity.type
_entity.pdbx_description
1 polymer ?
#
loop_
_entity_poly.entity_id
_entity_poly.type
_entity_poly.pdbx_seq_one_letter_code
_entity_poly.pdbx_strand_id
1 'polypeptide(L)'
;MKTPAGKECRFYYQNFHRGRSEQECRLIMGNPRSESWRPSDCGNCPVPDILLANSNPNLVLEASIEKGFLGLNRRVSVKAFCSKHLIDVA
;
A
#
# COMPACT_ATOMS: atom_id res chain seq x y z
N MET A 1 2.77 12.02 -0.29
CA MET A 1 2.75 12.13 -1.77
C MET A 1 1.40 11.64 -2.25
N LYS A 2 0.83 12.30 -3.26
CA LYS A 2 -0.45 11.89 -3.86
C LYS A 2 -0.23 10.66 -4.74
N THR A 3 -0.98 9.60 -4.44
CA THR A 3 -1.03 8.37 -5.25
C THR A 3 -1.68 8.63 -6.61
N PRO A 4 -1.58 7.69 -7.56
CA PRO A 4 -2.30 7.77 -8.85
C PRO A 4 -3.83 7.83 -8.68
N ALA A 5 -4.35 7.34 -7.54
CA ALA A 5 -5.77 7.43 -7.18
C ALA A 5 -6.13 8.75 -6.44
N GLY A 6 -5.20 9.71 -6.34
CA GLY A 6 -5.43 11.04 -5.76
C GLY A 6 -5.39 11.12 -4.24
N LYS A 7 -5.23 9.99 -3.52
CA LYS A 7 -5.12 9.97 -2.05
C LYS A 7 -3.67 10.16 -1.59
N GLU A 8 -3.45 10.83 -0.46
CA GLU A 8 -2.14 10.90 0.18
C GLU A 8 -1.75 9.55 0.78
N CYS A 9 -0.54 9.07 0.49
CA CYS A 9 0.01 7.86 1.09
C CYS A 9 1.50 8.02 1.35
N ARG A 10 1.96 7.68 2.56
CA ARG A 10 3.38 7.78 2.94
C ARG A 10 4.27 6.70 2.30
N PHE A 11 3.68 5.61 1.82
CA PHE A 11 4.40 4.50 1.19
C PHE A 11 4.54 4.64 -0.32
N TYR A 12 3.84 5.61 -0.91
CA TYR A 12 3.89 5.85 -2.33
C TYR A 12 5.02 6.82 -2.67
N TYR A 13 5.79 6.47 -3.69
CA TYR A 13 6.84 7.30 -4.26
C TYR A 13 6.66 7.42 -5.77
N GLN A 14 6.93 8.60 -6.31
CA GLN A 14 7.01 8.83 -7.75
C GLN A 14 8.11 9.80 -8.11
N ASN A 15 8.72 9.58 -9.27
CA ASN A 15 9.72 10.45 -9.85
C ASN A 15 9.50 10.58 -11.36
N PHE A 16 8.99 11.75 -11.75
CA PHE A 16 8.77 12.13 -13.14
C PHE A 16 9.77 13.17 -13.64
N HIS A 17 10.87 13.41 -12.90
CA HIS A 17 11.81 14.46 -13.25
C HIS A 17 12.63 14.09 -14.48
N ARG A 18 12.70 15.01 -15.47
CA ARG A 18 13.52 14.89 -16.70
C ARG A 18 13.29 13.58 -17.48
N GLY A 19 12.03 13.22 -17.72
CA GLY A 19 11.67 12.05 -18.53
C GLY A 19 11.71 10.71 -17.78
N ARG A 20 11.96 10.71 -16.47
CA ARG A 20 11.73 9.52 -15.64
C ARG A 20 10.24 9.23 -15.52
N SER A 21 9.90 7.98 -15.27
CA SER A 21 8.53 7.49 -15.06
C SER A 21 8.48 6.45 -13.94
N GLU A 22 9.26 6.70 -12.89
CA GLU A 22 9.39 5.79 -11.76
C GLU A 22 8.19 5.98 -10.82
N GLN A 23 7.52 4.88 -10.49
CA GLN A 23 6.44 4.86 -9.50
C GLN A 23 6.58 3.58 -8.68
N GLU A 24 6.43 3.72 -7.37
CA GLU A 24 6.71 2.63 -6.44
C GLU A 24 5.74 2.67 -5.26
N CYS A 25 5.31 1.48 -4.83
CA CYS A 25 4.68 1.27 -3.54
C CYS A 25 5.69 0.57 -2.62
N ARG A 26 6.36 1.36 -1.78
CA ARG A 26 7.42 0.87 -0.88
C ARG A 26 6.91 -0.14 0.14
N LEU A 27 5.62 -0.09 0.47
CA LEU A 27 4.98 -1.07 1.35
C LEU A 27 4.91 -2.46 0.71
N ILE A 28 4.49 -2.54 -0.56
CA ILE A 28 4.41 -3.81 -1.30
C ILE A 28 5.80 -4.30 -1.69
N MET A 29 6.70 -3.40 -2.09
CA MET A 29 8.10 -3.76 -2.39
C MET A 29 8.82 -4.36 -1.19
N GLY A 30 8.44 -3.95 0.03
CA GLY A 30 8.96 -4.54 1.27
C GLY A 30 8.46 -5.96 1.56
N ASN A 31 7.52 -6.50 0.76
CA ASN A 31 6.99 -7.85 0.90
C ASN A 31 7.37 -8.73 -0.31
N PRO A 32 8.46 -9.51 -0.23
CA PRO A 32 8.92 -10.38 -1.32
C PRO A 32 7.92 -11.47 -1.72
N ARG A 33 6.93 -11.76 -0.86
CA ARG A 33 5.87 -12.75 -1.13
C ARG A 33 4.69 -12.16 -1.89
N SER A 34 4.66 -10.84 -2.08
CA SER A 34 3.60 -10.16 -2.83
C SER A 34 3.85 -10.24 -4.33
N GLU A 35 2.75 -10.22 -5.09
CA GLU A 35 2.79 -9.89 -6.50
C GLU A 35 3.32 -8.46 -6.73
N SER A 36 3.86 -8.21 -7.93
CA SER A 36 4.38 -6.90 -8.30
C SER A 36 3.29 -5.82 -8.31
N TRP A 37 3.62 -4.68 -7.72
CA TRP A 37 2.75 -3.51 -7.68
C TRP A 37 2.64 -2.82 -9.04
N ARG A 38 1.47 -2.24 -9.32
CA ARG A 38 1.21 -1.39 -10.49
C ARG A 38 0.37 -0.17 -10.06
N PRO A 39 0.44 0.97 -10.75
CA PRO A 39 -0.32 2.18 -10.42
C PRO A 39 -1.83 1.96 -10.22
N SER A 40 -2.44 1.02 -10.96
CA SER A 40 -3.86 0.70 -10.85
C SER A 40 -4.26 0.04 -9.52
N ASP A 41 -3.31 -0.52 -8.75
CA ASP A 41 -3.59 -1.03 -7.39
C ASP A 41 -4.07 0.06 -6.45
N CYS A 42 -3.63 1.30 -6.65
CA CYS A 42 -3.98 2.41 -5.78
C CYS A 42 -5.48 2.71 -5.81
N GLY A 43 -6.19 2.35 -6.88
CA GLY A 43 -7.63 2.63 -7.03
C GLY A 43 -8.49 2.01 -5.92
N ASN A 44 -8.13 0.80 -5.47
CA ASN A 44 -8.84 0.06 -4.43
C ASN A 44 -7.96 -0.20 -3.19
N CYS A 45 -6.90 0.59 -3.00
CA CYS A 45 -5.96 0.39 -1.90
C CYS A 45 -6.52 0.98 -0.60
N PRO A 46 -6.69 0.18 0.48
CA PRO A 46 -7.23 0.68 1.74
C PRO A 46 -6.19 1.39 2.62
N VAL A 47 -4.90 1.32 2.26
CA VAL A 47 -3.79 1.89 3.06
C VAL A 47 -3.97 3.38 3.37
N PRO A 48 -4.32 4.26 2.43
CA PRO A 48 -4.53 5.68 2.74
C PRO A 48 -5.62 5.89 3.81
N ASP A 49 -6.72 5.13 3.72
CA ASP A 49 -7.84 5.27 4.65
C ASP A 49 -7.48 4.76 6.05
N ILE A 50 -6.73 3.64 6.15
CA ILE A 50 -6.19 3.13 7.42
C ILE A 50 -5.25 4.14 8.06
N LEU A 51 -4.35 4.75 7.27
CA LEU A 51 -3.41 5.75 7.78
C LEU A 51 -4.13 7.04 8.27
N LEU A 52 -5.23 7.42 7.63
CA LEU A 52 -6.04 8.57 8.05
C LEU A 52 -6.86 8.27 9.30
N ALA A 53 -7.40 7.07 9.42
CA ALA A 53 -8.21 6.65 10.55
C ALA A 53 -7.38 6.37 11.82
N ASN A 54 -6.08 6.08 11.68
CA ASN A 54 -5.26 5.57 12.76
C ASN A 54 -3.99 6.42 12.96
N SER A 55 -4.01 7.26 14.00
CA SER A 55 -2.89 8.13 14.39
C SER A 55 -1.86 7.45 15.30
N ASN A 56 -1.88 6.11 15.42
CA ASN A 56 -0.96 5.40 16.30
C ASN A 56 0.48 5.45 15.73
N PRO A 57 1.45 6.03 16.45
CA PRO A 57 2.85 6.07 15.99
C PRO A 57 3.49 4.68 15.90
N ASN A 58 2.92 3.68 16.58
CA ASN A 58 3.38 2.29 16.59
C ASN A 58 2.62 1.43 15.57
N LEU A 59 1.88 2.04 14.64
CA LEU A 59 1.17 1.32 13.58
C LEU A 59 2.17 0.79 12.54
N VAL A 60 2.19 -0.53 12.42
CA VAL A 60 2.89 -1.28 11.39
C VAL A 60 1.85 -1.82 10.42
N LEU A 61 2.12 -1.66 9.13
CA LEU A 61 1.29 -2.21 8.07
C LEU A 61 2.11 -3.23 7.30
N GLU A 62 1.51 -4.37 7.00
CA GLU A 62 1.98 -5.30 5.97
C GLU A 62 0.93 -5.30 4.87
N ALA A 63 1.36 -5.22 3.61
CA ALA A 63 0.44 -5.36 2.49
C ALA A 63 0.95 -6.37 1.47
N SER A 64 0.03 -6.97 0.75
CA SER A 64 0.30 -7.82 -0.40
C SER A 64 -0.75 -7.60 -1.47
N ILE A 65 -0.38 -7.91 -2.71
CA ILE A 65 -1.31 -7.94 -3.83
C ILE A 65 -1.80 -9.38 -3.99
N GLU A 66 -3.11 -9.54 -3.83
CA GLU A 66 -3.77 -10.81 -4.04
C GLU A 66 -4.45 -10.81 -5.41
N LYS A 67 -4.20 -11.86 -6.19
CA LYS A 67 -4.92 -12.14 -7.43
C LYS A 67 -6.19 -12.92 -7.08
N GLY A 68 -7.34 -12.50 -7.60
CA GLY A 68 -8.55 -13.30 -7.55
C GLY A 68 -8.54 -14.41 -8.59
N PHE A 69 -9.72 -14.98 -8.84
CA PHE A 69 -9.88 -16.12 -9.76
C PHE A 69 -9.39 -15.77 -11.18
N LEU A 70 -8.52 -16.62 -11.74
CA LEU A 70 -7.89 -16.42 -13.06
C LEU A 70 -7.15 -15.08 -13.23
N GLY A 71 -6.68 -14.45 -12.15
CA GLY A 71 -5.99 -13.16 -12.20
C GLY A 71 -6.92 -11.95 -12.29
N LEU A 72 -8.24 -12.17 -12.25
CA LEU A 72 -9.25 -11.12 -12.12
C LEU A 72 -9.33 -10.63 -10.67
N ASN A 73 -9.94 -9.46 -10.44
CA ASN A 73 -10.16 -8.89 -9.10
C ASN A 73 -8.89 -8.77 -8.25
N ARG A 74 -7.83 -8.26 -8.86
CA ARG A 74 -6.59 -7.95 -8.15
C ARG A 74 -6.87 -6.89 -7.08
N ARG A 75 -6.45 -7.15 -5.84
CA ARG A 75 -6.72 -6.28 -4.69
C ARG A 75 -5.50 -6.15 -3.79
N VAL A 76 -5.45 -5.05 -3.05
CA VAL A 76 -4.45 -4.83 -2.00
C VAL A 76 -5.01 -5.37 -0.69
N SER A 77 -4.41 -6.45 -0.21
CA SER A 77 -4.66 -7.03 1.11
C SER A 77 -3.76 -6.35 2.13
N VAL A 78 -4.30 -5.93 3.27
CA VAL A 78 -3.55 -5.18 4.29
C VAL A 78 -3.80 -5.78 5.66
N LYS A 79 -2.73 -5.96 6.41
CA LYS A 79 -2.76 -6.27 7.84
C LYS A 79 -2.23 -5.09 8.62
N ALA A 80 -2.95 -4.70 9.66
CA ALA A 80 -2.60 -3.59 10.53
C ALA A 80 -2.29 -4.11 11.93
N PHE A 81 -1.10 -3.79 12.42
CA PHE A 81 -0.55 -4.31 13.66
C PHE A 81 -0.01 -3.17 14.53
N CYS A 82 -0.25 -3.23 15.83
CA CYS A 82 0.35 -2.31 16.79
C CYS A 82 1.60 -2.94 17.39
N SER A 83 2.78 -2.42 17.03
CA SER A 83 4.05 -2.99 17.52
C SER A 83 4.26 -2.86 19.02
N LYS A 84 3.57 -1.93 19.68
CA LYS A 84 3.67 -1.73 21.14
C LYS A 84 2.92 -2.79 21.94
N HIS A 85 1.73 -3.16 21.51
CA HIS A 85 0.85 -4.09 22.25
C HIS A 85 0.77 -5.48 21.61
N LEU A 86 1.38 -5.65 20.45
CA LEU A 86 1.42 -6.88 19.68
C LEU A 86 0.03 -7.44 19.33
N ILE A 87 -0.89 -6.55 18.97
CA ILE A 87 -2.28 -6.89 18.59
C ILE A 87 -2.59 -6.38 17.19
N ASP A 88 -3.54 -7.06 16.54
CA ASP A 88 -4.16 -6.59 15.31
C ASP A 88 -5.09 -5.40 15.58
N VAL A 89 -5.07 -4.43 14.68
CA VAL A 89 -5.83 -3.17 14.80
C VAL A 89 -6.61 -2.84 13.51
N ALA A 90 -6.88 -3.87 12.71
CA ALA A 90 -7.60 -3.78 11.44
C ALA A 90 -9.12 -3.70 11.62
#